data_AF-A0AAJ1RZF9-F1
#
_entry.id   AF-A0AAJ1RZF9-F1
#
_cell.length_a   1.000
_cell.length_b   1.000
_cell.length_c   1.000
_cell.angle_alpha   90.00
_cell.angle_beta   90.00
_cell.angle_gamma   90.00
#
_symmetry.space_group_name_H-M   'P 1'
#
loop_
_entity.id
_entity.type
_entity.pdbx_description
1 polymer ?
#
loop_
_entity_poly.entity_id
_entity_poly.type
_entity_poly.pdbx_seq_one_letter_code
_entity_poly.pdbx_strand_id
1 'polypeptide(L)'
;MDILEILKNAKIELKNRGWGQGDLMKPNGNVCLLGAIGLASGNVEAVEQEDHGVFEGEGPAAAAALVVAQALGFRSDDAWFTPEPCEVVYNYNDETGRTEDDVLEALDKAIDSLKVAA
;
A
#
# COMPACT_ATOMS: atom_id res chain seq x y z
N MET A 1 -7.35 4.75 13.47
CA MET A 1 -6.11 3.96 13.54
C MET A 1 -4.98 4.85 13.06
N ASP A 2 -3.83 4.77 13.69
CA ASP A 2 -2.67 5.60 13.33
C ASP A 2 -2.03 5.10 12.01
N ILE A 3 -1.59 6.01 11.12
CA ILE A 3 -1.05 5.63 9.80
C ILE A 3 0.26 4.86 9.96
N LEU A 4 1.12 5.26 10.91
CA LEU A 4 2.35 4.54 11.20
C LEU A 4 2.07 3.11 11.71
N GLU A 5 1.03 2.93 12.51
CA GLU A 5 0.56 1.60 12.93
C GLU A 5 0.04 0.76 11.74
N ILE A 6 -0.76 1.35 10.84
CA ILE A 6 -1.24 0.67 9.63
C ILE A 6 -0.07 0.18 8.78
N LEU A 7 0.93 1.01 8.52
CA LEU A 7 2.07 0.63 7.68
C LEU A 7 2.94 -0.46 8.32
N LYS A 8 3.12 -0.42 9.65
CA LYS A 8 3.79 -1.51 10.39
C LYS A 8 3.02 -2.82 10.28
N ASN A 9 1.70 -2.77 10.43
CA ASN A 9 0.84 -3.94 10.32
C ASN A 9 0.80 -4.47 8.88
N ALA A 10 0.78 -3.61 7.87
CA ALA A 10 0.87 -4.01 6.46
C ALA A 10 2.16 -4.79 6.17
N LYS A 11 3.29 -4.34 6.74
CA LYS A 11 4.57 -5.08 6.66
C LYS A 11 4.47 -6.46 7.31
N ILE A 12 3.77 -6.58 8.43
CA ILE A 12 3.52 -7.86 9.12
C ILE A 12 2.65 -8.76 8.24
N GLU A 13 1.58 -8.24 7.64
CA GLU A 13 0.70 -8.99 6.74
C GLU A 13 1.47 -9.57 5.54
N LEU A 14 2.31 -8.77 4.87
CA LEU A 14 3.15 -9.25 3.76
C LEU A 14 4.07 -10.39 4.20
N LYS A 15 4.75 -10.24 5.34
CA LYS A 15 5.66 -11.28 5.86
C LYS A 15 4.94 -12.58 6.25
N ASN A 16 3.70 -12.47 6.75
CA ASN A 16 2.94 -13.62 7.22
C ASN A 16 2.25 -14.37 6.08
N ARG A 17 1.73 -13.63 5.10
CA ARG A 17 0.92 -14.17 4.00
C ARG A 17 1.72 -14.42 2.72
N GLY A 18 2.88 -13.78 2.59
CA GLY A 18 3.64 -13.73 1.36
C GLY A 18 3.15 -12.64 0.43
N TRP A 19 4.05 -12.18 -0.43
CA TRP A 19 3.79 -11.15 -1.43
C TRP A 19 3.29 -11.72 -2.77
N GLY A 20 2.50 -10.93 -3.50
CA GLY A 20 2.09 -11.22 -4.87
C GLY A 20 1.79 -9.98 -5.70
N GLN A 21 1.92 -10.10 -7.02
CA GLN A 21 1.53 -9.08 -8.01
C GLN A 21 0.09 -9.25 -8.48
N GLY A 22 -0.58 -8.15 -8.82
CA GLY A 22 -1.97 -8.11 -9.28
C GLY A 22 -2.93 -7.92 -8.11
N ASP A 23 -3.73 -8.95 -7.87
CA ASP A 23 -4.83 -9.00 -6.90
C ASP A 23 -4.45 -8.48 -5.50
N LEU A 24 -5.39 -7.79 -4.84
CA LEU A 24 -5.29 -7.42 -3.42
C LEU A 24 -5.03 -8.66 -2.56
N MET A 25 -5.72 -9.75 -2.84
CA MET A 25 -5.45 -11.07 -2.25
C MET A 25 -5.62 -12.19 -3.28
N LYS A 26 -4.54 -12.93 -3.51
CA LYS A 26 -4.56 -14.10 -4.38
C LYS A 26 -5.30 -15.28 -3.72
N PRO A 27 -5.79 -16.25 -4.51
CA PRO A 27 -6.40 -17.46 -3.97
C PRO A 27 -5.51 -18.29 -3.03
N ASN A 28 -4.18 -18.14 -3.11
CA ASN A 28 -3.23 -18.80 -2.21
C ASN A 28 -2.98 -18.02 -0.91
N GLY A 29 -3.65 -16.88 -0.72
CA GLY A 29 -3.54 -16.02 0.45
C GLY A 29 -2.46 -14.93 0.36
N ASN A 30 -1.58 -14.97 -0.65
CA ASN A 30 -0.58 -13.92 -0.87
C ASN A 30 -1.28 -12.58 -1.16
N VAL A 31 -0.69 -11.49 -0.71
CA VAL A 31 -1.25 -10.14 -0.88
C VAL A 31 -0.29 -9.23 -1.64
N CYS A 32 -0.86 -8.31 -2.41
CA CYS A 32 -0.10 -7.19 -2.95
C CYS A 32 0.11 -6.11 -1.87
N LEU A 33 0.90 -5.08 -2.18
CA LEU A 33 1.16 -3.98 -1.27
C LEU A 33 -0.13 -3.26 -0.82
N LEU A 34 -1.05 -2.97 -1.74
CA LEU A 34 -2.34 -2.38 -1.39
C LEU A 34 -3.20 -3.33 -0.55
N GLY A 35 -3.25 -4.62 -0.91
CA GLY A 35 -3.97 -5.63 -0.14
C GLY A 35 -3.50 -5.70 1.32
N ALA A 36 -2.19 -5.65 1.54
CA ALA A 36 -1.62 -5.60 2.87
C ALA A 36 -2.02 -4.34 3.66
N ILE A 37 -2.06 -3.17 3.00
CA ILE A 37 -2.55 -1.92 3.60
C ILE A 37 -4.05 -2.02 3.92
N GLY A 38 -4.85 -2.58 3.02
CA GLY A 38 -6.28 -2.78 3.20
C GLY A 38 -6.59 -3.67 4.41
N LEU A 39 -5.90 -4.81 4.53
CA LEU A 39 -6.01 -5.70 5.68
C LEU A 39 -5.60 -5.00 6.98
N ALA A 40 -4.44 -4.34 6.98
CA ALA A 40 -3.93 -3.63 8.15
C ALA A 40 -4.83 -2.48 8.59
N SER A 41 -5.60 -1.90 7.68
CA SER A 41 -6.58 -0.84 7.96
C SER A 41 -7.94 -1.38 8.44
N GLY A 42 -8.12 -2.70 8.49
CA GLY A 42 -9.36 -3.35 8.89
C GLY A 42 -10.36 -3.60 7.76
N ASN A 43 -10.00 -3.34 6.50
CA ASN A 43 -10.88 -3.52 5.34
C ASN A 43 -10.80 -4.94 4.76
N VAL A 44 -10.97 -5.96 5.62
CA VAL A 44 -10.79 -7.37 5.23
C VAL A 44 -11.76 -7.78 4.12
N GLU A 45 -13.05 -7.47 4.28
CA GLU A 45 -14.08 -7.82 3.30
C GLU A 45 -13.82 -7.17 1.92
N ALA A 46 -13.38 -5.90 1.90
CA ALA A 46 -13.04 -5.21 0.65
C ALA A 46 -11.85 -5.87 -0.05
N VAL A 47 -10.80 -6.23 0.71
CA VAL A 47 -9.63 -6.93 0.16
C VAL A 47 -10.03 -8.30 -0.42
N GLU A 48 -10.86 -9.07 0.28
CA GLU A 48 -11.34 -10.38 -0.20
C GLU A 48 -12.24 -10.27 -1.45
N GLN A 49 -12.89 -9.12 -1.65
CA GLN A 49 -13.76 -8.84 -2.80
C GLN A 49 -13.04 -8.09 -3.93
N GLU A 50 -11.73 -7.86 -3.83
CA GLU A 50 -10.95 -7.05 -4.79
C GLU A 50 -11.48 -5.61 -4.95
N ASP A 51 -12.12 -5.07 -3.92
CA ASP A 51 -12.67 -3.71 -3.91
C ASP A 51 -11.59 -2.68 -3.60
N HIS A 52 -11.16 -1.98 -4.65
CA HIS A 52 -10.15 -0.93 -4.58
C HIS A 52 -10.70 0.41 -4.07
N GLY A 53 -12.03 0.55 -3.93
CA GLY A 53 -12.67 1.80 -3.50
C GLY A 53 -12.23 2.26 -2.10
N VAL A 54 -11.74 1.36 -1.25
CA VAL A 54 -11.19 1.72 0.08
C VAL A 54 -9.90 2.54 0.03
N PHE A 55 -9.22 2.58 -1.12
CA PHE A 55 -8.03 3.38 -1.35
C PHE A 55 -8.34 4.70 -2.07
N GLU A 56 -9.60 4.93 -2.44
CA GLU A 56 -10.07 6.15 -3.08
C GLU A 56 -10.66 7.10 -2.02
N GLY A 57 -10.34 8.40 -2.10
CA GLY A 57 -10.92 9.44 -1.26
C GLY A 57 -10.33 9.53 0.16
N GLU A 58 -11.19 9.76 1.15
CA GLU A 58 -10.79 10.04 2.53
C GLU A 58 -10.91 8.77 3.41
N GLY A 59 -9.79 8.29 3.95
CA GLY A 59 -9.81 7.16 4.86
C GLY A 59 -8.41 6.70 5.28
N PRO A 60 -8.30 5.84 6.31
CA PRO A 60 -7.00 5.39 6.80
C PRO A 60 -6.22 4.58 5.76
N ALA A 61 -6.90 3.75 4.95
CA ALA A 61 -6.26 2.98 3.87
C ALA A 61 -5.76 3.89 2.73
N ALA A 62 -6.60 4.82 2.26
CA ALA A 62 -6.22 5.84 1.28
C ALA A 62 -5.05 6.71 1.77
N ALA A 63 -5.08 7.17 3.02
CA ALA A 63 -4.00 7.94 3.62
C ALA A 63 -2.69 7.14 3.76
N ALA A 64 -2.78 5.87 4.14
CA ALA A 64 -1.61 4.98 4.18
C ALA A 64 -1.02 4.74 2.78
N ALA A 65 -1.86 4.51 1.78
CA ALA A 65 -1.43 4.41 0.38
C ALA A 65 -0.76 5.70 -0.10
N LEU A 66 -1.28 6.87 0.27
CA LEU A 66 -0.67 8.16 -0.03
C LEU A 66 0.74 8.31 0.56
N VAL A 67 0.96 7.92 1.81
CA VAL A 67 2.30 7.99 2.43
C VAL A 67 3.29 7.07 1.70
N VAL A 68 2.84 5.87 1.30
CA VAL A 68 3.67 4.96 0.51
C VAL A 68 3.98 5.55 -0.86
N ALA A 69 2.98 6.07 -1.57
CA ALA A 69 3.18 6.73 -2.86
C ALA A 69 4.20 7.87 -2.75
N GLN A 70 4.10 8.72 -1.71
CA GLN A 70 5.04 9.80 -1.45
C GLN A 70 6.46 9.30 -1.19
N ALA A 71 6.60 8.19 -0.45
CA ALA A 71 7.89 7.53 -0.23
C ALA A 71 8.50 6.96 -1.52
N LEU A 72 7.67 6.64 -2.51
CA LEU A 72 8.06 6.26 -3.87
C LEU A 72 8.34 7.46 -4.79
N GLY A 73 8.22 8.69 -4.27
CA GLY A 73 8.51 9.92 -5.00
C GLY A 73 7.29 10.58 -5.63
N PHE A 74 6.07 10.10 -5.38
CA PHE A 74 4.84 10.76 -5.80
C PHE A 74 4.74 12.17 -5.19
N ARG A 75 4.37 13.13 -6.03
CA ARG A 75 4.06 14.51 -5.61
C ARG A 75 2.74 14.93 -6.24
N SER A 76 1.86 15.51 -5.42
CA SER A 76 0.50 15.87 -5.82
C SER A 76 0.41 17.21 -6.56
N ASP A 77 1.53 17.87 -6.84
CA ASP A 77 1.61 19.22 -7.39
C ASP A 77 1.80 19.29 -8.92
N ASP A 78 1.90 18.14 -9.61
CA ASP A 78 2.06 18.09 -11.07
C ASP A 78 0.72 17.95 -11.83
N ALA A 79 0.59 18.73 -12.91
CA ALA A 79 -0.61 19.17 -13.62
C ALA A 79 -1.45 18.11 -14.38
N TRP A 80 -2.70 18.50 -14.73
CA TRP A 80 -3.73 17.95 -15.67
C TRP A 80 -4.12 16.46 -15.58
N PHE A 81 -3.21 15.57 -15.17
CA PHE A 81 -3.46 14.17 -14.88
C PHE A 81 -2.46 13.70 -13.79
N THR A 82 -2.89 13.78 -12.54
CA THR A 82 -2.14 13.24 -11.40
C THR A 82 -2.69 11.84 -11.14
N PRO A 83 -1.88 10.77 -11.23
CA PRO A 83 -2.35 9.44 -10.87
C PRO A 83 -2.81 9.44 -9.42
N GLU A 84 -3.83 8.65 -9.10
CA GLU A 84 -4.26 8.48 -7.72
C GLU A 84 -3.12 7.81 -6.93
N PRO A 85 -2.93 8.12 -5.63
CA PRO A 85 -1.83 7.52 -4.87
C PRO A 85 -1.88 5.99 -4.86
N CYS A 86 -3.08 5.41 -4.85
CA CYS A 86 -3.25 3.96 -4.95
C CYS A 86 -2.74 3.40 -6.29
N GLU A 87 -2.90 4.11 -7.41
CA GLU A 87 -2.37 3.70 -8.71
C GLU A 87 -0.85 3.71 -8.71
N VAL A 88 -0.20 4.67 -8.05
CA VAL A 88 1.27 4.69 -7.92
C VAL A 88 1.76 3.45 -7.16
N VAL A 89 1.09 3.11 -6.06
CA VAL A 89 1.43 1.94 -5.22
C VAL A 89 1.18 0.64 -5.99
N TYR A 90 0.04 0.53 -6.66
CA TYR A 90 -0.31 -0.61 -7.52
C TYR A 90 0.72 -0.81 -8.65
N ASN A 91 1.03 0.24 -9.39
CA ASN A 91 1.99 0.19 -10.50
C ASN A 91 3.40 -0.20 -10.02
N TYR A 92 3.84 0.32 -8.86
CA TYR A 92 5.11 -0.08 -8.26
C TYR A 92 5.15 -1.56 -7.89
N ASN A 93 4.07 -2.08 -7.29
CA ASN A 93 3.95 -3.49 -6.90
C ASN A 93 4.02 -4.43 -8.12
N ASP A 94 3.37 -4.04 -9.21
CA ASP A 94 3.19 -4.88 -10.39
C ASP A 94 4.28 -4.72 -11.46
N GLU A 95 5.27 -3.86 -11.21
CA GLU A 95 6.40 -3.66 -12.11
C GLU A 95 7.15 -4.99 -12.36
N THR A 96 7.48 -5.27 -13.63
CA THR A 96 8.19 -6.50 -13.99
C THR A 96 9.57 -6.53 -13.33
N GLY A 97 9.87 -7.62 -12.63
CA GLY A 97 11.11 -7.77 -11.88
C GLY A 97 11.06 -7.23 -10.45
N ARG A 98 9.92 -6.68 -10.00
CA ARG A 98 9.67 -6.36 -8.59
C ARG A 98 9.82 -7.61 -7.73
N THR A 99 10.36 -7.43 -6.53
CA THR A 99 10.50 -8.49 -5.52
C THR A 99 9.75 -8.14 -4.24
N GLU A 100 9.54 -9.14 -3.38
CA GLU A 100 9.00 -8.93 -2.03
C GLU A 100 9.88 -7.98 -1.21
N ASP A 101 11.21 -8.11 -1.30
CA ASP A 101 12.14 -7.27 -0.55
C ASP A 101 12.02 -5.79 -0.95
N ASP A 102 11.83 -5.50 -2.24
CA ASP A 102 11.59 -4.12 -2.71
C ASP A 102 10.30 -3.53 -2.12
N VAL A 103 9.24 -4.34 -2.05
CA VAL A 103 7.93 -3.93 -1.51
C VAL A 103 8.02 -3.68 -0.01
N LEU A 104 8.76 -4.53 0.71
CA LEU A 104 9.07 -4.32 2.12
C LEU A 104 9.94 -3.07 2.34
N GLU A 105 10.89 -2.78 1.45
CA GLU A 105 11.71 -1.56 1.49
C GLU A 105 10.86 -0.30 1.25
N ALA A 106 9.89 -0.35 0.34
CA ALA A 106 8.95 0.76 0.13
C ALA A 106 8.14 1.08 1.40
N LEU A 107 7.67 0.06 2.11
CA LEU A 107 7.02 0.23 3.41
C LEU A 107 7.97 0.80 4.46
N ASP A 108 9.23 0.36 4.49
CA ASP A 108 10.22 0.89 5.43
C ASP A 108 10.50 2.38 5.19
N LYS A 109 10.64 2.80 3.92
CA LYS A 109 10.77 4.22 3.56
C LYS A 109 9.58 5.05 4.01
N ALA A 110 8.37 4.53 3.82
CA ALA A 110 7.12 5.18 4.24
C ALA A 110 7.01 5.28 5.77
N ILE A 111 7.38 4.21 6.49
CA ILE A 111 7.41 4.19 7.95
C ILE A 111 8.43 5.20 8.50
N ASP A 112 9.62 5.28 7.90
CA ASP A 112 10.67 6.17 8.38
C ASP A 112 10.38 7.65 8.09
N SER A 113 9.69 7.97 6.99
CA SER A 113 9.28 9.35 6.68
C SER A 113 8.33 9.92 7.74
N LEU A 114 7.43 9.09 8.29
CA LEU A 114 6.51 9.49 9.36
C LEU A 114 7.23 9.69 10.70
N LYS A 115 8.29 8.94 10.98
CA LYS A 115 9.08 9.11 12.22
C LYS A 115 9.89 10.40 12.24
N VAL A 116 10.34 10.86 11.07
CA VAL A 116 11.12 12.10 10.94
C VAL A 116 10.22 13.34 11.03
N ALA A 117 8.94 13.20 10.69
CA ALA A 117 7.94 14.28 10.74
C ALA A 117 7.26 14.47 12.10
N ALA A 118 7.54 13.59 13.08
CA ALA A 118 6.97 13.59 14.44
C ALA A 118 7.93 14.23 15.46
#